data_AF-A0A7R9PI29-F1
#
_entry.id   AF-A0A7R9PI29-F1
#
_cell.length_a   1.000
_cell.length_b   1.000
_cell.length_c   1.000
_cell.angle_alpha   90.00
_cell.angle_beta   90.00
_cell.angle_gamma   90.00
#
_symmetry.space_group_name_H-M   'P 1'
#
loop_
_entity.id
_entity.type
_entity.pdbx_description
1 polymer ?
#
loop_
_entity_poly.entity_id
_entity_poly.type
_entity_poly.pdbx_seq_one_letter_code
_entity_poly.pdbx_strand_id
1 'polypeptide(L)'
;MEILLCSYHAMCTTAACRSLYGAMSCTATVKNRAECKEPNTRSYYFIMAKVQLCNVSVLDNPSAFHNPFQFEITFECIEDLKEDLEWKMIYVGSAESEEYDQVLDTIYVGPIPEGKHMFVFQADPPDVAKIPVADALGVTVVLLTSSYKGQEFVRVGYFINNEYTEPELKENPPTQPQFDKVSIGC
;
A
#
# COMPACT_ATOMS: atom_id res chain seq x y z
N MET A 1 -14.91 -7.86 -23.53
CA MET A 1 -14.62 -8.35 -22.17
C MET A 1 -14.03 -7.16 -21.43
N GLU A 2 -14.90 -6.23 -21.04
CA GLU A 2 -14.54 -4.97 -20.38
C GLU A 2 -14.55 -5.22 -18.88
N ILE A 3 -13.41 -5.03 -18.23
CA ILE A 3 -13.32 -4.91 -16.77
C ILE A 3 -13.19 -3.41 -16.53
N LEU A 4 -14.26 -2.85 -15.96
CA LEU A 4 -14.40 -1.41 -15.73
C LEU A 4 -13.38 -0.95 -14.69
N LEU A 5 -12.50 -0.02 -15.09
CA LEU A 5 -11.71 0.80 -14.19
C LEU A 5 -12.65 1.58 -13.27
N CYS A 6 -12.55 1.36 -11.96
CA CYS A 6 -13.25 2.20 -10.99
C CYS A 6 -12.41 3.47 -10.77
N SER A 7 -12.49 4.40 -11.72
CA SER A 7 -12.05 5.78 -11.56
C SER A 7 -12.85 6.44 -10.44
N TYR A 8 -12.24 6.64 -9.28
CA TYR A 8 -12.73 7.58 -8.26
C TYR A 8 -12.19 8.97 -8.61
N HIS A 9 -12.96 9.72 -9.39
CA HIS A 9 -12.86 11.17 -9.45
C HIS A 9 -14.11 11.73 -8.74
N ALA A 10 -13.92 12.74 -7.88
CA ALA A 10 -14.85 13.32 -6.91
C ALA A 10 -14.99 12.49 -5.61
N MET A 11 -14.59 12.98 -4.44
CA MET A 11 -15.01 14.25 -3.83
C MET A 11 -13.86 14.89 -3.03
N CYS A 12 -13.13 15.82 -3.65
CA CYS A 12 -12.39 16.86 -2.95
C CYS A 12 -13.21 18.13 -3.09
N THR A 13 -14.07 18.43 -2.11
CA THR A 13 -14.55 19.78 -1.73
C THR A 13 -15.62 19.63 -0.66
N THR A 14 -15.24 19.72 0.62
CA THR A 14 -15.87 20.62 1.61
C THR A 14 -15.18 20.47 2.97
N ALA A 15 -14.92 21.63 3.58
CA ALA A 15 -14.27 21.84 4.87
C ALA A 15 -14.86 21.00 6.01
N ALA A 16 -14.16 19.96 6.47
CA ALA A 16 -14.43 19.30 7.75
C ALA A 16 -13.23 18.54 8.33
N CYS A 17 -11.99 18.96 8.03
CA CYS A 17 -10.79 18.36 8.62
C CYS A 17 -10.14 19.32 9.64
N ARG A 18 -10.88 19.63 10.71
CA ARG A 18 -10.34 20.15 11.96
C ARG A 18 -11.09 19.48 13.09
N SER A 19 -10.35 18.97 14.06
CA SER A 19 -10.80 18.16 15.21
C SER A 19 -11.01 16.68 14.90
N LEU A 20 -9.95 15.89 15.08
CA LEU A 20 -9.90 14.79 16.06
C LEU A 20 -8.54 14.09 15.95
N TYR A 21 -7.57 14.57 16.74
CA TYR A 21 -6.46 13.73 17.18
C TYR A 21 -7.01 12.72 18.19
N GLY A 22 -6.89 11.43 17.89
CA GLY A 22 -7.27 10.35 18.79
C GLY A 22 -7.24 9.00 18.10
N ALA A 23 -6.15 8.25 18.33
CA ALA A 23 -5.95 6.84 17.99
C ALA A 23 -6.23 6.44 16.53
N MET A 24 -5.24 6.63 15.66
CA MET A 24 -5.23 6.01 14.32
C MET A 24 -4.97 4.52 14.46
N SER A 25 -6.04 3.74 14.38
CA SER A 25 -5.97 2.33 14.01
C SER A 25 -5.88 2.26 12.48
N CYS A 26 -4.80 1.66 11.98
CA CYS A 26 -4.52 1.46 10.57
C CYS A 26 -5.66 0.67 9.94
N THR A 27 -6.48 1.32 9.12
CA THR A 27 -7.58 0.67 8.41
C THR A 27 -7.18 0.51 6.94
N ALA A 28 -6.82 -0.71 6.57
CA ALA A 28 -6.82 -1.13 5.17
C ALA A 28 -8.24 -0.91 4.62
N THR A 29 -8.39 0.02 3.67
CA THR A 29 -9.69 0.24 3.03
C THR A 29 -9.91 -0.85 1.98
N VAL A 30 -10.41 -2.00 2.43
CA VAL A 30 -11.05 -2.97 1.53
C VAL A 30 -12.38 -2.36 1.11
N LYS A 31 -12.54 -2.01 -0.17
CA LYS A 31 -13.84 -1.61 -0.74
C LYS A 31 -14.81 -2.80 -0.63
N ASN A 32 -15.51 -2.92 0.49
CA ASN A 32 -16.63 -3.84 0.62
C ASN A 32 -17.78 -3.19 1.40
N ARG A 33 -18.86 -2.97 0.63
CA ARG A 33 -20.28 -2.86 1.03
C ARG A 33 -20.84 -1.46 1.33
N ALA A 34 -21.43 -0.86 0.29
CA ALA A 34 -22.62 -0.03 0.43
C ALA A 34 -23.86 -0.88 0.08
N GLU A 35 -24.74 -1.12 1.05
CA GLU A 35 -26.09 -1.61 0.76
C GLU A 35 -26.98 -0.41 0.43
N CYS A 36 -27.10 -0.06 -0.85
CA CYS A 36 -28.18 0.81 -1.31
C CYS A 36 -29.40 -0.06 -1.62
N LYS A 37 -30.33 -0.17 -0.67
CA LYS A 37 -31.68 -0.69 -0.94
C LYS A 37 -32.53 0.46 -1.47
N GLU A 38 -32.55 0.64 -2.79
CA GLU A 38 -33.64 1.37 -3.45
C GLU A 38 -34.71 0.38 -3.93
N PRO A 39 -36.01 0.66 -3.71
CA PRO A 39 -37.08 -0.22 -4.13
C PRO A 39 -37.31 -0.02 -5.64
N ASN A 40 -37.21 -1.12 -6.40
CA ASN A 40 -37.46 -1.25 -7.86
C ASN A 40 -36.32 -0.90 -8.83
N THR A 41 -35.27 -1.73 -8.89
CA THR A 41 -34.64 -2.01 -10.20
C THR A 41 -33.94 -3.38 -10.25
N ARG A 42 -33.93 -3.97 -11.45
CA ARG A 42 -33.39 -5.28 -11.87
C ARG A 42 -32.18 -5.79 -11.05
N SER A 43 -32.18 -7.08 -10.70
CA SER A 43 -31.01 -7.76 -10.11
C SER A 43 -29.78 -7.54 -10.98
N TYR A 44 -28.90 -6.65 -10.55
CA TYR A 44 -27.53 -6.63 -11.02
C TYR A 44 -26.78 -7.72 -10.25
N TYR A 45 -26.37 -8.77 -10.96
CA TYR A 45 -25.36 -9.69 -10.45
C TYR A 45 -24.12 -8.86 -10.11
N PHE A 46 -23.84 -8.69 -8.82
CA PHE A 46 -22.57 -8.16 -8.35
C PHE A 46 -21.49 -9.16 -8.77
N ILE A 47 -20.71 -8.80 -9.79
CA ILE A 47 -19.50 -9.51 -10.18
C ILE A 47 -18.51 -9.42 -9.01
N MET A 48 -18.49 -10.45 -8.17
CA MET A 48 -17.49 -10.57 -7.10
C MET A 48 -16.10 -10.72 -7.73
N ALA A 49 -15.13 -9.95 -7.23
CA ALA A 49 -13.74 -10.13 -7.63
C ALA A 49 -13.30 -11.57 -7.30
N LYS A 50 -12.64 -12.25 -8.25
CA LYS A 50 -12.18 -13.64 -8.10
C LYS A 50 -11.12 -13.82 -7.01
N VAL A 51 -10.49 -12.72 -6.62
CA VAL A 51 -9.47 -12.64 -5.58
C VAL A 51 -9.88 -11.55 -4.59
N GLN A 52 -9.83 -11.88 -3.31
CA GLN A 52 -10.14 -10.96 -2.22
C GLN A 52 -8.97 -10.88 -1.28
N LEU A 53 -8.48 -9.66 -1.03
CA LEU A 53 -7.46 -9.44 0.00
C LEU A 53 -8.11 -9.55 1.39
N CYS A 54 -7.60 -10.46 2.23
CA CYS A 54 -8.12 -10.70 3.57
C CYS A 54 -7.38 -9.89 4.64
N ASN A 55 -6.05 -9.90 4.60
CA ASN A 55 -5.21 -9.23 5.58
C ASN A 55 -3.85 -8.86 4.99
N VAL A 56 -3.27 -7.77 5.48
CA VAL A 56 -1.86 -7.44 5.25
C VAL A 56 -1.26 -6.98 6.57
N SER A 57 -0.21 -7.66 7.02
CA SER A 57 0.50 -7.35 8.25
C SER A 57 1.92 -6.90 7.94
N VAL A 58 2.34 -5.79 8.53
CA VAL A 58 3.75 -5.37 8.49
C VAL A 58 4.53 -6.23 9.48
N LEU A 59 5.64 -6.80 9.04
CA LEU A 59 6.59 -7.51 9.89
C LEU A 59 7.82 -6.62 10.14
N ASP A 60 8.54 -6.88 11.24
CA ASP A 60 9.74 -6.11 11.62
C ASP A 60 9.48 -4.59 11.65
N ASN A 61 8.66 -4.12 12.59
CA ASN A 61 8.28 -2.71 12.72
C ASN A 61 8.33 -2.26 14.19
N PRO A 62 9.01 -1.17 14.55
CA PRO A 62 9.86 -0.32 13.70
C PRO A 62 11.17 -1.00 13.30
N SER A 63 11.76 -0.58 12.18
CA SER A 63 13.00 -1.15 11.64
C SER A 63 13.95 -0.08 11.12
N ALA A 64 15.20 -0.44 10.86
CA ALA A 64 16.18 0.47 10.28
C ALA A 64 15.82 0.76 8.82
N PHE A 65 16.16 1.96 8.32
CA PHE A 65 15.84 2.35 6.95
C PHE A 65 16.38 1.39 5.88
N HIS A 66 17.58 0.86 6.11
CA HIS A 66 18.24 -0.06 5.19
C HIS A 66 17.82 -1.53 5.35
N ASN A 67 16.89 -1.83 6.26
CA ASN A 67 16.36 -3.19 6.38
C ASN A 67 15.32 -3.45 5.27
N PRO A 68 15.20 -4.70 4.80
CA PRO A 68 14.16 -5.07 3.85
C PRO A 68 12.76 -4.87 4.43
N PHE A 69 11.85 -4.37 3.60
CA PHE A 69 10.43 -4.35 3.93
C PHE A 69 9.87 -5.76 3.93
N GLN A 70 8.97 -6.06 4.86
CA GLN A 70 8.37 -7.39 5.00
C GLN A 70 6.88 -7.26 5.27
N PHE A 71 6.07 -7.77 4.34
CA PHE A 71 4.61 -7.78 4.46
C PHE A 71 4.09 -9.21 4.39
N GLU A 72 3.37 -9.66 5.41
CA GLU A 72 2.59 -10.89 5.34
C GLU A 72 1.24 -10.58 4.68
N ILE A 73 1.02 -11.14 3.49
CA ILE A 73 -0.17 -10.92 2.69
C ILE A 73 -1.02 -12.19 2.74
N THR A 74 -2.29 -12.02 3.11
CA THR A 74 -3.30 -13.08 3.11
C THR A 74 -4.43 -12.70 2.16
N PHE A 75 -4.75 -13.57 1.21
CA PHE A 75 -5.84 -13.38 0.26
C PHE A 75 -6.60 -14.68 0.02
N GLU A 76 -7.80 -14.57 -0.54
CA GLU A 76 -8.68 -15.69 -0.85
C GLU A 76 -9.06 -15.65 -2.33
N CYS A 77 -8.91 -16.78 -3.00
CA CYS A 77 -9.34 -17.02 -4.36
C CYS A 77 -10.66 -17.79 -4.35
N ILE A 78 -11.66 -17.29 -5.07
CA ILE A 78 -13.00 -17.90 -5.17
C ILE A 78 -13.00 -19.04 -6.21
N GLU A 79 -12.05 -19.04 -7.13
CA GLU A 79 -11.85 -20.10 -8.12
C GLU A 79 -10.37 -20.19 -8.52
N ASP A 80 -10.01 -21.27 -9.20
CA ASP A 80 -8.66 -21.47 -9.73
C ASP A 80 -8.25 -20.38 -10.74
N LEU A 81 -7.14 -19.71 -10.46
CA LEU A 81 -6.50 -18.78 -11.38
C LEU A 81 -5.49 -19.51 -12.25
N LYS A 82 -5.64 -19.35 -13.57
CA LYS A 82 -4.76 -20.00 -14.57
C LYS A 82 -3.44 -19.27 -14.76
N GLU A 83 -3.44 -17.95 -14.62
CA GLU A 83 -2.23 -17.12 -14.71
C GLU A 83 -1.80 -16.67 -13.33
N ASP A 84 -0.58 -16.14 -13.26
CA ASP A 84 -0.02 -15.62 -12.02
C ASP A 84 -0.65 -14.27 -11.65
N LEU A 85 -0.73 -14.03 -10.34
CA LEU A 85 -0.91 -12.70 -9.78
C LEU A 85 0.44 -12.00 -9.75
N GLU A 86 0.50 -10.81 -10.34
CA GLU A 86 1.64 -9.91 -10.23
C GLU A 86 1.45 -9.05 -8.97
N TRP A 87 2.41 -9.09 -8.05
CA TRP A 87 2.45 -8.21 -6.87
C TRP A 87 3.64 -7.26 -6.98
N LYS A 88 3.40 -5.98 -6.74
CA LYS A 88 4.44 -4.95 -6.72
C LYS A 88 4.45 -4.22 -5.39
N MET A 89 5.65 -4.00 -4.86
CA MET A 89 5.89 -3.12 -3.73
C MET A 89 6.53 -1.84 -4.25
N ILE A 90 5.91 -0.70 -3.95
CA ILE A 90 6.30 0.60 -4.47
C ILE A 90 6.51 1.56 -3.31
N TYR A 91 7.69 2.14 -3.21
CA TYR A 91 7.98 3.21 -2.28
C TYR A 91 7.68 4.56 -2.93
N VAL A 92 6.82 5.36 -2.31
CA VAL A 92 6.53 6.72 -2.78
C VAL A 92 7.69 7.63 -2.38
N GLY A 93 8.46 8.09 -3.36
CA GLY A 93 9.65 8.90 -3.09
C GLY A 93 9.33 10.34 -2.71
N SER A 94 8.21 10.87 -3.20
CA SER A 94 7.72 12.22 -2.90
C SER A 94 6.20 12.25 -2.95
N ALA A 95 5.57 12.98 -2.04
CA ALA A 95 4.12 13.15 -2.06
C ALA A 95 3.64 14.04 -3.21
N GLU A 96 4.53 14.82 -3.82
CA GLU A 96 4.20 15.79 -4.86
C GLU A 96 4.34 15.24 -6.29
N SER A 97 5.10 14.15 -6.46
CA SER A 97 5.42 13.60 -7.79
C SER A 97 5.67 12.09 -7.78
N GLU A 98 4.98 11.39 -8.68
CA GLU A 98 5.16 9.96 -8.96
C GLU A 98 6.50 9.66 -9.67
N GLU A 99 7.23 10.68 -10.13
CA GLU A 99 8.54 10.49 -10.80
C GLU A 99 9.60 9.91 -9.86
N TYR A 100 9.42 10.07 -8.54
CA TYR A 100 10.30 9.54 -7.52
C TYR A 100 9.85 8.18 -6.98
N ASP A 101 8.74 7.64 -7.48
CA ASP A 101 8.23 6.34 -7.04
C ASP A 101 9.17 5.22 -7.48
N GLN A 102 9.51 4.37 -6.53
CA GLN A 102 10.45 3.28 -6.74
C GLN A 102 9.73 1.95 -6.58
N VAL A 103 9.67 1.16 -7.65
CA VAL A 103 9.28 -0.24 -7.54
C VAL A 103 10.42 -0.99 -6.85
N LEU A 104 10.19 -1.38 -5.59
CA LEU A 104 11.18 -2.09 -4.78
C LEU A 104 11.34 -3.53 -5.24
N ASP A 105 10.23 -4.21 -5.48
CA ASP A 105 10.23 -5.57 -6.03
C ASP A 105 8.91 -5.88 -6.76
N THR A 106 8.98 -6.86 -7.67
CA THR A 106 7.84 -7.42 -8.40
C THR A 106 7.91 -8.94 -8.37
N ILE A 107 6.90 -9.59 -7.79
CA ILE A 107 6.82 -11.05 -7.74
C ILE A 107 5.59 -11.54 -8.50
N TYR A 108 5.68 -12.79 -8.96
CA TYR A 108 4.59 -13.50 -9.63
C TYR A 108 4.21 -14.71 -8.78
N VAL A 109 2.93 -14.82 -8.44
CA VAL A 109 2.39 -15.89 -7.60
C VAL A 109 1.39 -16.68 -8.43
N GLY A 110 1.73 -17.92 -8.80
CA GLY A 110 0.79 -18.82 -9.47
C GLY A 110 1.42 -20.17 -9.88
N PRO A 111 0.60 -21.10 -10.41
CA PRO A 111 -0.87 -21.04 -10.52
C PRO A 111 -1.55 -21.13 -9.14
N ILE A 112 -2.68 -20.42 -8.96
CA ILE A 112 -3.33 -20.28 -7.64
C ILE A 112 -4.64 -21.06 -7.61
N PRO A 113 -4.77 -22.12 -6.79
CA PRO A 113 -6.02 -22.85 -6.64
C PRO A 113 -7.04 -22.04 -5.81
N GLU A 114 -8.31 -22.43 -5.89
CA GLU A 114 -9.37 -21.93 -5.00
C GLU A 114 -8.98 -22.08 -3.52
N GLY A 115 -9.32 -21.08 -2.72
CA GLY A 115 -9.12 -21.08 -1.27
C GLY A 115 -8.25 -19.93 -0.77
N LYS A 116 -7.83 -20.04 0.49
CA LYS A 116 -7.08 -19.00 1.19
C LYS A 116 -5.58 -19.25 1.12
N HIS A 117 -4.85 -18.20 0.77
CA HIS A 117 -3.41 -18.20 0.57
C HIS A 117 -2.75 -17.15 1.44
N MET A 118 -1.52 -17.44 1.84
CA MET A 118 -0.70 -16.56 2.66
C MET A 118 0.76 -16.68 2.25
N PHE A 119 1.44 -15.55 2.10
CA PHE A 119 2.87 -15.50 1.83
C PHE A 119 3.49 -14.24 2.42
N VAL A 120 4.82 -14.25 2.59
CA VAL A 120 5.59 -13.07 2.99
C VAL A 120 6.20 -12.44 1.75
N PHE A 121 5.87 -11.18 1.49
CA PHE A 121 6.47 -10.36 0.45
C PHE A 121 7.60 -9.54 1.07
N GLN A 122 8.85 -9.83 0.67
CA GLN A 122 10.03 -9.09 1.11
C GLN A 122 10.62 -8.30 -0.05
N ALA A 123 11.06 -7.07 0.19
CA ALA A 123 11.76 -6.26 -0.81
C ALA A 123 12.88 -5.45 -0.18
N ASP A 124 13.95 -5.23 -0.93
CA ASP A 124 15.07 -4.38 -0.53
C ASP A 124 14.60 -2.92 -0.33
N PRO A 125 15.30 -2.13 0.51
CA PRO A 125 14.96 -0.72 0.75
C PRO A 125 15.10 0.12 -0.54
N PRO A 126 14.43 1.29 -0.61
CA PRO A 126 14.55 2.20 -1.75
C PRO A 126 15.98 2.73 -1.93
N ASP A 127 16.29 3.13 -3.16
CA ASP A 127 17.52 3.85 -3.47
C ASP A 127 17.43 5.28 -2.93
N VAL A 128 18.24 5.56 -1.90
CA VAL A 128 18.33 6.85 -1.22
C VAL A 128 18.74 8.00 -2.15
N ALA A 129 19.47 7.71 -3.24
CA ALA A 129 19.92 8.74 -4.18
C ALA A 129 18.76 9.33 -5.01
N LYS A 130 17.65 8.60 -5.11
CA LYS A 130 16.45 9.03 -5.83
C LYS A 130 15.41 9.70 -4.93
N ILE A 131 15.61 9.71 -3.62
CA ILE A 131 14.68 10.33 -2.68
C ILE A 131 15.04 11.82 -2.54
N PRO A 132 14.11 12.75 -2.81
CA PRO A 132 14.33 14.16 -2.55
C PRO A 132 14.66 14.43 -1.09
N VAL A 133 15.61 15.32 -0.83
CA VAL A 133 16.03 15.68 0.54
C VAL A 133 14.87 16.18 1.40
N ALA A 134 13.90 16.86 0.79
CA ALA A 134 12.72 17.37 1.47
C ALA A 134 11.75 16.27 1.95
N ASP A 135 11.73 15.14 1.25
CA ASP A 135 10.83 14.00 1.51
C ASP A 135 11.53 12.82 2.22
N ALA A 136 12.84 12.94 2.46
CA ALA A 136 13.63 11.88 3.12
C ALA A 136 13.17 11.58 4.56
N LEU A 137 12.66 12.59 5.26
CA LEU A 137 12.18 12.51 6.64
C LEU A 137 10.70 12.87 6.73
N GLY A 138 10.01 12.31 7.72
CA GLY A 138 8.58 12.49 7.91
C GLY A 138 7.77 11.35 7.32
N VAL A 139 6.52 11.64 6.97
CA VAL A 139 5.57 10.61 6.54
C VAL A 139 5.63 10.42 5.04
N THR A 140 5.82 9.19 4.60
CA THR A 140 5.64 8.76 3.21
C THR A 140 4.78 7.49 3.15
N VAL A 141 4.63 6.88 1.98
CA VAL A 141 3.74 5.75 1.73
C VAL A 141 4.47 4.61 1.01
N VAL A 142 4.23 3.38 1.44
CA VAL A 142 4.52 2.17 0.65
C VAL A 142 3.22 1.63 0.09
N LEU A 143 3.17 1.45 -1.22
CA LEU A 143 2.04 0.89 -1.94
C LEU A 143 2.30 -0.58 -2.28
N LEU A 144 1.36 -1.44 -1.93
CA LEU A 144 1.27 -2.81 -2.42
C LEU A 144 0.16 -2.87 -3.45
N THR A 145 0.52 -3.25 -4.67
CA THR A 145 -0.46 -3.43 -5.76
C THR A 145 -0.47 -4.89 -6.20
N SER A 146 -1.65 -5.39 -6.57
CA SER A 146 -1.80 -6.68 -7.22
C SER A 146 -2.56 -6.55 -8.53
N SER A 147 -2.01 -7.19 -9.56
CA SER A 147 -2.56 -7.21 -10.90
C SER A 147 -2.76 -8.65 -11.38
N TYR A 148 -3.84 -8.87 -12.12
CA TYR A 148 -4.09 -10.14 -12.82
C TYR A 148 -4.24 -9.85 -14.31
N LYS A 149 -3.41 -10.49 -15.14
CA LYS A 149 -3.36 -10.23 -16.60
C LYS A 149 -3.14 -8.75 -16.95
N GLY A 150 -2.28 -8.08 -16.18
CA GLY A 150 -1.96 -6.66 -16.35
C GLY A 150 -3.03 -5.68 -15.89
N GLN A 151 -4.10 -6.16 -15.24
CA GLN A 151 -5.14 -5.30 -14.66
C GLN A 151 -5.04 -5.29 -13.15
N GLU A 152 -4.76 -4.11 -12.59
CA GLU A 152 -4.70 -3.88 -11.15
C GLU A 152 -6.10 -4.02 -10.53
N PHE A 153 -6.21 -4.80 -9.46
CA PHE A 153 -7.47 -4.99 -8.73
C PHE A 153 -7.32 -4.78 -7.21
N VAL A 154 -6.10 -4.78 -6.68
CA VAL A 154 -5.78 -4.44 -5.29
C VAL A 154 -4.73 -3.34 -5.26
N ARG A 155 -4.96 -2.35 -4.38
CA ARG A 155 -4.00 -1.30 -4.02
C ARG A 155 -4.15 -0.99 -2.54
N VAL A 156 -3.09 -1.23 -1.77
CA VAL A 156 -3.02 -0.96 -0.33
C VAL A 156 -1.87 0.00 -0.07
N GLY A 157 -2.13 1.09 0.64
CA GLY A 157 -1.09 2.02 1.07
C GLY A 157 -0.83 1.92 2.56
N TYR A 158 0.43 1.82 2.93
CA TYR A 158 0.91 1.91 4.31
C TYR A 158 1.64 3.24 4.48
N PHE A 159 1.15 4.07 5.41
CA PHE A 159 1.92 5.22 5.86
C PHE A 159 3.13 4.73 6.63
N ILE A 160 4.28 5.29 6.30
CA ILE A 160 5.53 5.02 6.99
C ILE A 160 6.10 6.36 7.45
N ASN A 161 6.62 6.41 8.66
CA ASN A 161 7.24 7.59 9.24
C ASN A 161 8.74 7.35 9.35
N ASN A 162 9.51 8.13 8.61
CA ASN A 162 10.96 8.15 8.63
C ASN A 162 11.42 9.18 9.67
N GLU A 163 12.03 8.71 10.75
CA GLU A 163 12.57 9.60 11.78
C GLU A 163 13.99 9.21 12.21
N TYR A 164 14.79 10.20 12.58
CA TYR A 164 16.08 9.94 13.20
C TYR A 164 15.91 9.23 14.53
N THR A 165 16.81 8.31 14.85
CA THR A 165 16.81 7.65 16.17
C THR A 165 17.41 8.53 17.27
N GLU A 166 18.36 9.41 16.93
CA GLU A 166 19.06 10.29 17.86
C GLU A 166 18.32 11.63 18.08
N PRO A 167 18.11 12.09 19.32
CA PRO A 167 17.37 13.32 19.61
C PRO A 167 18.08 14.59 19.09
N GLU A 168 19.42 14.60 19.08
CA GLU A 168 20.21 15.73 18.58
C GLU A 168 19.95 15.99 17.09
N LEU A 169 19.80 14.91 16.30
CA LEU A 169 19.49 14.98 14.87
C LEU A 169 18.02 15.31 14.62
N LYS A 170 17.12 15.00 15.56
CA LYS A 170 15.72 15.45 15.49
C LYS A 170 15.59 16.95 15.68
N GLU A 171 16.33 17.52 16.64
CA GLU A 171 16.30 18.96 16.92
C GLU A 171 17.06 19.78 15.87
N ASN A 172 18.19 19.27 15.38
CA ASN A 172 19.04 19.94 14.40
C ASN A 172 19.34 19.00 13.22
N PRO A 173 18.37 18.81 12.30
CA PRO A 173 18.57 17.91 11.17
C PRO A 173 19.68 18.43 10.25
N PRO A 174 20.62 17.57 9.83
CA PRO A 174 21.66 17.95 8.88
C PRO A 174 21.05 18.27 7.51
N THR A 175 21.75 19.10 6.72
CA THR A 175 21.31 19.45 5.36
C THR A 175 21.23 18.24 4.43
N GLN A 176 22.10 17.24 4.62
CA GLN A 176 22.03 15.97 3.91
C GLN A 176 21.47 14.89 4.85
N PRO A 177 20.41 14.16 4.45
CA PRO A 177 19.84 13.10 5.25
C PRO A 177 20.84 11.96 5.50
N GLN A 178 20.91 11.49 6.75
CA GLN A 178 21.78 10.38 7.15
C GLN A 178 20.93 9.12 7.36
N PHE A 179 20.63 8.40 6.27
CA PHE A 179 19.72 7.23 6.28
C PHE A 179 20.18 6.09 7.22
N ASP A 180 21.48 5.96 7.47
CA ASP A 180 22.04 5.01 8.47
C ASP A 180 21.49 5.20 9.89
N LYS A 181 21.01 6.42 10.20
CA LYS A 181 20.46 6.79 11.51
C LYS A 181 18.95 6.96 11.52
N VAL A 182 18.29 6.62 10.41
CA VAL A 182 16.84 6.72 10.26
C VAL A 182 16.20 5.38 10.58
N SER A 183 15.16 5.44 11.41
CA SER A 183 14.22 4.33 11.62
C SER A 183 12.92 4.59 10.89
N ILE A 184 12.38 3.52 10.31
CA ILE A 184 11.07 3.49 9.67
C ILE A 184 10.06 2.88 10.64
N GLY A 185 8.96 3.60 10.89
CA GLY A 185 7.82 3.11 11.64
C GLY A 185 6.53 3.16 10.81
N CYS A 186 5.83 2.03 10.68
CA CYS A 186 4.50 1.92 10.08
C CYS A 186 3.38 2.01 11.13
#